data_AF-A0A8X6Y6B3-F1
#
_entry.id   AF-A0A8X6Y6B3-F1
#
_cell.length_a   1.000
_cell.length_b   1.000
_cell.length_c   1.000
_cell.angle_alpha   90.00
_cell.angle_beta   90.00
_cell.angle_gamma   90.00
#
_symmetry.space_group_name_H-M   'P 1'
#
loop_
_entity.id
_entity.type
_entity.pdbx_description
1 polymer ?
#
loop_
_entity_poly.entity_id
_entity_poly.type
_entity_poly.pdbx_seq_one_letter_code
_entity_poly.pdbx_strand_id
1 'polypeptide(L)'
;MQANIIKTAHERGHFAVLRTQDLVSKDFYIPRLNNKIEKSILTNRKRATTSKKYKHVLAVIDAFSKFSWLYPIRSTDAEEAIHRSENQRHVFGNPARIITDKGSAFEDYCNKQNILHISITTGLLRSNGQIEKQNSAIIAVLSKLSADDPKKRYSHVPHLQEILNSTFQRSVKMTPFDLFFGTKMKSCQEIEIVQLLNDEITAQLQEQRDALGQDAKKQIYKVQDDNRHTYNLRRRQAHKYQLHDLVAINALSLVQA
;
A
#
# COMPACT_ATOMS: atom_id res chain seq x y z
N MET A 1 28.85 32.16 16.55
CA MET A 1 29.71 32.52 15.40
C MET A 1 30.72 31.43 15.06
N GLN A 2 31.67 31.09 15.93
CA GLN A 2 32.72 30.08 15.66
C GLN A 2 32.18 28.69 15.23
N ALA A 3 31.13 28.20 15.88
CA ALA A 3 30.53 26.90 15.55
C ALA A 3 29.93 26.85 14.14
N ASN A 4 29.36 27.96 13.66
CA ASN A 4 28.79 28.03 12.32
C ASN A 4 29.89 28.02 11.24
N ILE A 5 31.01 28.73 11.47
CA ILE A 5 32.16 28.73 10.55
C ILE A 5 32.72 27.31 10.38
N ILE A 6 32.93 26.59 11.49
CA ILE A 6 33.41 25.21 11.48
C ILE A 6 32.40 24.28 10.78
N LYS A 7 31.11 24.46 11.08
CA LYS A 7 30.03 23.66 10.49
C LYS A 7 29.94 23.85 8.98
N THR A 8 29.95 25.09 8.49
CA THR A 8 29.92 25.42 7.07
C THR A 8 31.14 24.87 6.34
N ALA A 9 32.34 24.98 6.92
CA ALA A 9 33.56 24.42 6.33
C ALA A 9 33.52 22.88 6.23
N HIS A 10 32.98 22.22 7.25
CA HIS A 10 32.81 20.77 7.26
C HIS A 10 31.73 20.29 6.28
N GLU A 11 30.59 21.00 6.21
CA GLU A 11 29.43 20.63 5.37
C GLU A 11 29.65 20.87 3.88
N ARG A 12 30.63 21.70 3.49
CA ARG A 12 31.02 21.89 2.08
C ARG A 12 31.54 20.62 1.39
N GLY A 13 31.96 19.60 2.14
CA GLY A 13 32.40 18.32 1.56
C GLY A 13 32.55 17.16 2.54
N HIS A 14 31.90 17.21 3.70
CA HIS A 14 31.95 16.20 4.76
C HIS A 14 33.38 15.78 5.15
N PHE A 15 34.28 16.75 5.26
CA PHE A 15 35.72 16.49 5.42
C PHE A 15 36.10 15.96 6.81
N ALA A 16 37.17 15.15 6.87
CA ALA A 16 37.79 14.73 8.12
C ALA A 16 38.38 15.93 8.91
N VAL A 17 38.73 15.69 10.19
CA VAL A 17 39.21 16.72 11.14
C VAL A 17 40.34 17.58 10.53
N LEU A 18 41.38 16.93 10.00
CA LEU A 18 42.57 17.61 9.47
C LEU A 18 42.26 18.54 8.30
N ARG A 19 41.42 18.10 7.36
CA ARG A 19 41.06 18.89 6.18
C ARG A 19 40.10 20.02 6.53
N THR A 20 39.22 19.81 7.50
CA THR A 20 38.37 20.88 8.04
C THR A 20 39.21 21.93 8.79
N GLN A 21 40.24 21.49 9.53
CA GLN A 21 41.17 22.38 10.23
C GLN A 21 41.95 23.24 9.24
N ASP A 22 42.50 22.65 8.18
CA ASP A 22 43.24 23.38 7.14
C ASP A 22 42.39 24.47 6.49
N LEU A 23 41.13 24.16 6.16
CA LEU A 23 40.21 25.12 5.55
C LEU A 23 39.86 26.28 6.49
N VAL A 24 39.59 25.99 7.77
CA VAL A 24 39.21 27.03 8.74
C VAL A 24 40.41 27.90 9.13
N SER A 25 41.61 27.31 9.20
CA SER A 25 42.84 28.02 9.63
C SER A 25 43.39 28.97 8.56
N LYS A 26 42.95 28.86 7.30
CA LYS A 26 43.31 29.79 6.22
C LYS A 26 42.72 31.18 6.43
N ASP A 27 41.47 31.23 6.88
CA ASP A 27 40.72 32.50 6.96
C ASP A 27 40.45 32.94 8.41
N PHE A 28 40.57 32.04 9.40
CA PHE A 28 40.18 32.32 10.79
C PHE A 28 41.14 31.72 11.82
N TYR A 29 41.48 32.50 12.85
CA TYR A 29 42.11 31.99 14.06
C TYR A 29 41.06 31.65 15.14
N ILE A 30 40.95 30.36 15.49
CA ILE A 30 40.02 29.89 16.54
C ILE A 30 40.81 29.12 17.61
N PRO A 31 40.80 29.57 18.88
CA PRO A 31 41.44 28.84 19.97
C PRO A 31 40.82 27.45 20.17
N ARG A 32 41.69 26.44 20.38
CA ARG A 32 41.33 25.02 20.56
C ARG A 32 40.46 24.46 19.42
N LEU A 33 40.81 24.80 18.17
CA LEU A 33 40.06 24.46 16.98
C LEU A 33 39.83 22.95 16.83
N ASN A 34 40.86 22.12 17.05
CA ASN A 34 40.76 20.66 16.90
C ASN A 34 39.66 20.04 17.77
N ASN A 35 39.65 20.37 19.07
CA ASN A 35 38.64 19.88 20.00
C ASN A 35 37.22 20.32 19.61
N LYS A 36 37.08 21.51 18.99
CA LYS A 36 35.79 22.03 18.52
C LYS A 36 35.35 21.33 17.23
N ILE A 37 36.26 21.06 16.30
CA ILE A 37 36.00 20.29 15.07
C ILE A 37 35.59 18.86 15.44
N GLU A 38 36.35 18.18 16.29
CA GLU A 38 36.02 16.83 16.75
C GLU A 38 34.63 16.76 17.38
N LYS A 39 34.31 17.70 18.28
CA LYS A 39 32.95 17.81 18.86
C LYS A 39 31.90 18.05 17.79
N SER A 40 32.14 18.91 16.81
CA SER A 40 31.20 19.18 15.71
C SER A 40 30.98 17.95 14.83
N ILE A 41 32.05 17.23 14.49
CA ILE A 41 31.99 16.00 13.70
C ILE A 41 31.31 14.89 14.49
N LEU A 42 31.60 14.72 15.78
CA LEU A 42 30.91 13.77 16.68
C LEU A 42 29.42 14.10 16.80
N THR A 43 29.06 15.37 16.88
CA THR A 43 27.66 15.82 16.96
C THR A 43 26.93 15.57 15.64
N ASN A 44 27.57 15.83 14.50
CA ASN A 44 27.02 15.52 13.17
C ASN A 44 26.95 14.02 12.90
N ARG A 45 27.94 13.22 13.34
CA ARG A 45 27.89 11.75 13.34
C ARG A 45 26.71 11.24 14.18
N LYS A 46 26.50 11.79 15.38
CA LYS A 46 25.33 11.47 16.23
C LYS A 46 24.00 11.82 15.54
N ARG A 47 23.94 12.90 14.75
CA ARG A 47 22.78 13.24 13.91
C ARG A 47 22.59 12.26 12.75
N ALA A 48 23.66 11.80 12.11
CA ALA A 48 23.59 10.75 11.08
C ALA A 48 23.20 9.37 11.66
N THR A 49 23.43 9.14 12.96
CA THR A 49 23.07 7.91 13.67
C THR A 49 21.84 8.03 14.56
N THR A 50 20.97 9.03 14.40
CA THR A 50 19.57 8.79 14.78
C THR A 50 18.97 7.89 13.71
N SER A 51 19.40 6.62 13.66
CA SER A 51 18.62 5.58 13.01
C SER A 51 17.28 5.60 13.76
N LYS A 52 16.30 6.32 13.22
CA LYS A 52 14.97 6.34 13.81
C LYS A 52 14.53 4.88 13.70
N LYS A 53 14.54 4.17 14.82
CA LYS A 53 14.17 2.75 14.91
C LYS A 53 12.67 2.65 14.76
N TYR A 54 12.21 2.85 13.52
CA TYR A 54 10.84 2.56 13.14
C TYR A 54 10.67 1.05 13.12
N LYS A 55 9.52 0.59 13.61
CA LYS A 55 9.16 -0.84 13.66
C LYS A 55 7.88 -1.13 12.89
N HIS A 56 7.03 -0.12 12.72
CA HIS A 56 5.75 -0.25 12.06
C HIS A 56 5.48 0.93 11.12
N VAL A 57 4.47 0.78 10.28
CA VAL A 57 3.94 1.86 9.43
C VAL A 57 2.47 2.04 9.80
N LEU A 58 2.11 3.23 10.25
CA LEU A 58 0.71 3.63 10.41
C LEU A 58 0.19 4.09 9.06
N ALA A 59 -0.83 3.41 8.55
CA ALA A 59 -1.56 3.83 7.36
C ALA A 59 -2.85 4.54 7.78
N VAL A 60 -3.00 5.80 7.39
CA VAL A 60 -4.26 6.54 7.49
C VAL A 60 -4.79 6.68 6.08
N ILE A 61 -6.02 6.25 5.83
CA ILE A 61 -6.59 6.17 4.49
C ILE A 61 -7.92 6.91 4.49
N ASP A 62 -8.08 7.88 3.60
CA ASP A 62 -9.37 8.49 3.37
C ASP A 62 -10.30 7.50 2.67
N ALA A 63 -11.43 7.20 3.29
CA ALA A 63 -12.34 6.17 2.82
C ALA A 63 -13.03 6.53 1.48
N PHE A 64 -13.16 7.82 1.17
CA PHE A 64 -13.79 8.28 -0.06
C PHE A 64 -12.81 8.30 -1.24
N SER A 65 -11.77 9.12 -1.15
CA SER A 65 -10.78 9.30 -2.22
C SER A 65 -9.80 8.15 -2.35
N LYS A 66 -9.66 7.34 -1.30
CA LYS A 66 -8.61 6.31 -1.13
C LYS A 66 -7.21 6.90 -0.97
N PHE A 67 -7.11 8.20 -0.70
CA PHE A 67 -5.84 8.87 -0.46
C PHE A 67 -5.21 8.35 0.82
N SER A 68 -3.94 7.96 0.74
CA SER A 68 -3.24 7.29 1.82
C SER A 68 -2.10 8.15 2.34
N TRP A 69 -2.02 8.25 3.66
CA TRP A 69 -0.86 8.75 4.38
C TRP A 69 -0.17 7.61 5.11
N LEU A 70 1.14 7.49 4.92
CA LEU A 70 1.95 6.44 5.52
C LEU A 70 2.98 7.07 6.46
N TYR A 71 2.91 6.70 7.74
CA TYR A 71 3.81 7.21 8.76
C TYR A 71 4.67 6.09 9.33
N PRO A 72 6.00 6.14 9.19
CA PRO A 72 6.90 5.29 9.97
C PRO A 72 6.73 5.62 11.46
N ILE A 73 6.42 4.60 12.27
CA ILE A 73 6.18 4.71 13.72
C ILE A 73 7.04 3.70 14.49
N ARG A 74 7.31 3.99 15.76
CA ARG A 74 8.20 3.19 16.62
C ARG A 74 7.45 2.13 17.40
N SER A 75 6.20 2.39 17.75
CA SER A 75 5.30 1.47 18.44
C SER A 75 3.89 1.57 17.87
N THR A 76 3.07 0.57 18.19
CA THR A 76 1.63 0.56 17.89
C THR A 76 0.81 1.28 18.95
N ASP A 77 1.45 2.11 19.78
CA ASP A 77 0.79 2.80 20.88
C ASP A 77 -0.12 3.91 20.35
N ALA A 78 -1.23 4.13 21.06
CA ALA A 78 -2.21 5.13 20.67
C ALA A 78 -1.64 6.55 20.63
N GLU A 79 -0.66 6.88 21.48
CA GLU A 79 -0.05 8.21 21.53
C GLU A 79 0.59 8.62 20.20
N GLU A 80 1.33 7.70 19.55
CA GLU A 80 1.99 8.01 18.28
C GLU A 80 0.95 8.17 17.16
N ALA A 81 -0.11 7.35 17.17
CA ALA A 81 -1.23 7.47 16.23
C ALA A 81 -2.04 8.78 16.43
N ILE A 82 -2.30 9.15 17.68
CA ILE A 82 -2.95 10.43 18.04
C ILE A 82 -2.09 11.59 17.56
N HIS A 83 -0.79 11.58 17.84
CA HIS A 83 0.12 12.64 17.40
C HIS A 83 0.15 12.80 15.87
N ARG A 84 0.10 11.70 15.10
CA ARG A 84 -0.03 11.76 13.64
C ARG A 84 -1.39 12.34 13.20
N SER A 85 -2.46 11.98 13.91
CA SER A 85 -3.81 12.46 13.64
C SER A 85 -3.96 13.96 13.94
N GLU A 86 -3.32 14.47 14.99
CA GLU A 86 -3.26 15.90 15.31
C GLU A 86 -2.55 16.71 14.22
N ASN A 87 -1.41 16.21 13.72
CA ASN A 87 -0.71 16.85 12.62
C ASN A 87 -1.59 16.94 11.36
N GLN A 88 -2.36 15.90 11.04
CA GLN A 88 -3.31 15.94 9.94
C GLN A 88 -4.46 16.90 10.19
N ARG A 89 -4.99 16.94 11.42
CA ARG A 89 -6.03 17.89 11.82
C ARG A 89 -5.61 19.33 11.57
N HIS A 90 -4.36 19.70 11.85
CA HIS A 90 -3.88 21.06 11.61
C HIS A 90 -3.87 21.46 10.13
N VAL A 91 -3.85 20.48 9.22
CA VAL A 91 -3.81 20.72 7.76
C VAL A 91 -5.21 20.58 7.14
N PHE A 92 -5.96 19.55 7.51
CA PHE A 92 -7.22 19.17 6.86
C PHE A 92 -8.46 19.32 7.74
N GLY A 93 -8.30 19.66 9.02
CA GLY A 93 -9.37 19.65 10.01
C GLY A 93 -9.67 18.25 10.56
N ASN A 94 -10.64 18.17 11.48
CA ASN A 94 -11.06 16.88 12.03
C ASN A 94 -11.91 16.11 11.02
N PRO A 95 -11.67 14.81 10.82
CA PRO A 95 -12.59 13.98 10.07
C PRO A 95 -13.91 13.84 10.82
N ALA A 96 -15.01 13.70 10.08
CA ALA A 96 -16.32 13.45 10.70
C ALA A 96 -16.37 12.10 11.43
N ARG A 97 -15.59 11.13 10.96
CA ARG A 97 -15.58 9.76 11.47
C ARG A 97 -14.21 9.11 11.28
N ILE A 98 -13.77 8.35 12.28
CA ILE A 98 -12.60 7.46 12.19
C ILE A 98 -13.03 6.02 12.49
N ILE A 99 -12.49 5.08 11.72
CA ILE A 99 -12.67 3.64 11.93
C ILE A 99 -11.31 3.06 12.31
N THR A 100 -11.23 2.38 13.46
CA THR A 100 -10.00 1.69 13.89
C THR A 100 -10.31 0.32 14.47
N ASP A 101 -9.30 -0.55 14.51
CA ASP A 101 -9.33 -1.73 15.37
C ASP A 101 -9.39 -1.32 16.85
N LYS A 102 -9.83 -2.23 17.73
CA LYS A 102 -10.03 -1.95 19.17
C LYS A 102 -8.77 -1.38 19.84
N GLY A 103 -8.90 -0.16 20.38
CA GLY A 103 -7.91 0.50 21.22
C GLY A 103 -8.55 1.62 22.05
N SER A 104 -8.50 1.50 23.38
CA SER A 104 -9.22 2.37 24.32
C SER A 104 -8.70 3.82 24.32
N ALA A 105 -7.39 4.04 24.26
CA ALA A 105 -6.81 5.38 24.31
C ALA A 105 -7.15 6.26 23.08
N PHE A 106 -7.51 5.64 21.94
CA PHE A 106 -7.91 6.38 20.74
C PHE A 106 -9.37 6.87 20.82
N GLU A 107 -10.19 6.19 21.60
CA GLU A 107 -11.60 6.54 21.82
C GLU A 107 -11.72 7.87 22.60
N ASP A 108 -10.92 8.03 23.65
CA ASP A 108 -10.87 9.28 24.44
C ASP A 108 -10.47 10.49 23.59
N TYR A 109 -9.51 10.31 22.68
CA TYR A 109 -9.10 11.36 21.74
C TYR A 109 -10.26 11.74 20.81
N CYS A 110 -10.91 10.76 20.19
CA CYS A 110 -12.01 11.01 19.26
C CYS A 110 -13.18 11.73 19.95
N ASN A 111 -13.53 11.31 21.17
CA ASN A 111 -14.58 11.95 21.97
C ASN A 111 -14.25 13.43 22.27
N LYS A 112 -13.01 13.72 22.68
CA LYS A 112 -12.55 15.11 22.92
C LYS A 112 -12.57 15.97 21.66
N GLN A 113 -12.39 15.37 20.49
CA GLN A 113 -12.33 16.06 19.20
C GLN A 113 -13.67 16.11 18.46
N ASN A 114 -14.75 15.61 19.05
CA ASN A 114 -16.07 15.46 18.41
C ASN A 114 -16.01 14.63 17.11
N ILE A 115 -15.19 13.59 17.10
CA ILE A 115 -15.04 12.66 15.97
C ILE A 115 -15.86 11.40 16.28
N LEU A 116 -16.71 10.98 15.34
CA LEU A 116 -17.41 9.70 15.47
C LEU A 116 -16.40 8.55 15.36
N HIS A 117 -16.11 7.89 16.47
CA HIS A 117 -15.23 6.72 16.47
C HIS A 117 -16.03 5.44 16.30
N ILE A 118 -15.68 4.65 15.28
CA ILE A 118 -16.21 3.30 15.09
C ILE A 118 -15.07 2.32 15.35
N SER A 119 -15.13 1.67 16.51
CA SER A 119 -14.22 0.56 16.80
C SER A 119 -14.77 -0.73 16.22
N ILE A 120 -14.01 -1.35 15.32
CA ILE A 120 -14.33 -2.68 14.78
C ILE A 120 -13.66 -3.78 15.63
N THR A 121 -14.40 -4.85 15.88
CA THR A 121 -13.87 -6.03 16.58
C THR A 121 -12.95 -6.78 15.63
N THR A 122 -11.72 -7.04 16.06
CA THR A 122 -10.75 -7.91 15.40
C THR A 122 -11.42 -9.25 15.03
N GLY A 123 -11.45 -9.59 13.74
CA GLY A 123 -12.11 -10.81 13.23
C GLY A 123 -13.44 -10.60 12.49
N LEU A 124 -14.10 -9.43 12.61
CA LEU A 124 -15.27 -9.04 11.80
C LEU A 124 -14.89 -8.26 10.53
N LEU A 125 -13.78 -8.67 9.90
CA LEU A 125 -13.04 -8.04 8.79
C LEU A 125 -13.86 -7.81 7.49
N ARG A 126 -15.09 -8.35 7.38
CA ARG A 126 -15.90 -8.22 6.17
C ARG A 126 -16.31 -6.78 5.85
N SER A 127 -16.41 -5.90 6.86
CA SER A 127 -16.74 -4.49 6.65
C SER A 127 -15.52 -3.63 6.24
N ASN A 128 -14.29 -4.12 6.43
CA ASN A 128 -13.06 -3.36 6.17
C ASN A 128 -12.15 -3.97 5.08
N GLY A 129 -12.65 -4.96 4.33
CA GLY A 129 -11.87 -5.69 3.32
C GLY A 129 -11.20 -4.80 2.25
N GLN A 130 -11.70 -3.58 2.01
CA GLN A 130 -11.01 -2.61 1.15
C GLN A 130 -9.71 -2.08 1.77
N ILE A 131 -9.72 -1.72 3.06
CA ILE A 131 -8.54 -1.26 3.79
C ILE A 131 -7.56 -2.40 3.98
N GLU A 132 -8.03 -3.61 4.29
CA GLU A 132 -7.17 -4.79 4.41
C GLU A 132 -6.44 -5.09 3.10
N LYS A 133 -7.14 -5.00 1.97
CA LYS A 133 -6.51 -5.18 0.66
C LYS A 133 -5.42 -4.14 0.40
N GLN A 134 -5.70 -2.88 0.72
CA GLN A 134 -4.72 -1.80 0.55
C GLN A 134 -3.53 -1.97 1.48
N ASN A 135 -3.76 -2.37 2.74
CA ASN A 135 -2.71 -2.68 3.71
C ASN A 135 -1.86 -3.87 3.26
N SER A 136 -2.46 -4.94 2.72
CA SER A 136 -1.73 -6.09 2.17
C SER A 136 -0.83 -5.68 1.00
N ALA A 137 -1.33 -4.85 0.08
CA ALA A 137 -0.52 -4.31 -1.02
C ALA A 137 0.65 -3.44 -0.51
N ILE A 138 0.42 -2.58 0.49
CA ILE A 138 1.47 -1.79 1.14
C ILE A 138 2.55 -2.70 1.74
N ILE A 139 2.15 -3.74 2.48
CA ILE A 139 3.07 -4.68 3.12
C ILE A 139 3.89 -5.44 2.08
N ALA A 140 3.24 -5.92 1.01
CA ALA A 140 3.90 -6.66 -0.06
C ALA A 140 4.97 -5.81 -0.76
N VAL A 141 4.63 -4.58 -1.13
CA VAL A 141 5.55 -3.69 -1.84
C VAL A 141 6.71 -3.26 -0.95
N LEU A 142 6.43 -2.87 0.31
CA LEU A 142 7.51 -2.58 1.26
C LEU A 142 8.44 -3.78 1.45
N SER A 143 7.91 -5.00 1.44
CA SER A 143 8.72 -6.20 1.61
C SER A 143 9.58 -6.49 0.38
N LYS A 144 9.05 -6.30 -0.84
CA LYS A 144 9.82 -6.42 -2.09
C LYS A 144 10.95 -5.38 -2.18
N LEU A 145 10.65 -4.12 -1.88
CA LEU A 145 11.65 -3.03 -1.93
C LEU A 145 12.75 -3.17 -0.86
N SER A 146 12.50 -3.95 0.18
CA SER A 146 13.44 -4.17 1.28
C SER A 146 14.09 -5.55 1.23
N ALA A 147 13.93 -6.28 0.12
CA ALA A 147 14.47 -7.63 -0.05
C ALA A 147 16.01 -7.62 0.09
N ASP A 148 16.67 -6.63 -0.51
CA ASP A 148 18.12 -6.51 -0.51
C ASP A 148 18.68 -5.87 0.78
N ASP A 149 17.92 -4.95 1.39
CA ASP A 149 18.30 -4.30 2.65
C ASP A 149 17.08 -3.97 3.53
N PRO A 150 16.77 -4.83 4.52
CA PRO A 150 15.67 -4.62 5.47
C PRO A 150 15.78 -3.30 6.27
N LYS A 151 16.99 -2.73 6.42
CA LYS A 151 17.19 -1.48 7.17
C LYS A 151 16.68 -0.26 6.38
N LYS A 152 16.52 -0.38 5.07
CA LYS A 152 16.00 0.68 4.18
C LYS A 152 14.48 0.65 4.01
N ARG A 153 13.76 -0.30 4.63
CA ARG A 153 12.30 -0.41 4.52
C ARG A 153 11.56 0.91 4.73
N TYR A 154 12.00 1.69 5.72
CA TYR A 154 11.33 2.95 6.06
C TYR A 154 11.75 4.14 5.19
N SER A 155 12.88 4.08 4.48
CA SER A 155 13.26 5.13 3.52
C SER A 155 12.38 5.13 2.28
N HIS A 156 11.78 3.98 1.94
CA HIS A 156 10.88 3.87 0.79
C HIS A 156 9.44 4.32 1.08
N VAL A 157 9.08 4.55 2.35
CA VAL A 157 7.69 4.89 2.73
C VAL A 157 7.16 6.17 2.05
N PRO A 158 7.91 7.29 1.98
CA PRO A 158 7.42 8.51 1.30
C PRO A 158 7.14 8.27 -0.18
N HIS A 159 8.02 7.52 -0.84
CA HIS A 159 7.87 7.22 -2.26
C HIS A 159 6.74 6.21 -2.52
N LEU A 160 6.57 5.22 -1.63
CA LEU A 160 5.41 4.34 -1.68
C LEU A 160 4.09 5.13 -1.52
N GLN A 161 4.05 6.09 -0.61
CA GLN A 161 2.89 6.96 -0.44
C GLN A 161 2.57 7.74 -1.71
N GLU A 162 3.58 8.35 -2.34
CA GLU A 162 3.45 9.01 -3.64
C GLU A 162 2.80 8.08 -4.67
N ILE A 163 3.30 6.86 -4.80
CA ILE A 163 2.81 5.94 -5.83
C ILE A 163 1.39 5.47 -5.54
N LEU A 164 1.06 5.15 -4.29
CA LEU A 164 -0.31 4.77 -3.93
C LEU A 164 -1.30 5.86 -4.31
N ASN A 165 -0.90 7.13 -4.14
CA ASN A 165 -1.75 8.27 -4.43
C ASN A 165 -1.76 8.64 -5.92
N SER A 166 -0.72 8.31 -6.69
CA SER A 166 -0.66 8.54 -8.14
C SER A 166 -1.12 7.35 -8.99
N THR A 167 -1.38 6.19 -8.39
CA THR A 167 -1.79 4.97 -9.12
C THR A 167 -3.29 4.96 -9.36
N PHE A 168 -3.71 4.59 -10.56
CA PHE A 168 -5.12 4.49 -10.92
C PHE A 168 -5.85 3.46 -10.07
N GLN A 169 -6.95 3.87 -9.43
CA GLN A 169 -7.75 3.00 -8.59
C GLN A 169 -9.12 2.74 -9.20
N ARG A 170 -9.44 1.47 -9.49
CA ARG A 170 -10.67 1.08 -10.22
C ARG A 170 -11.97 1.43 -9.49
N SER A 171 -11.97 1.45 -8.16
CA SER A 171 -13.15 1.76 -7.35
C SER A 171 -13.59 3.22 -7.49
N VAL A 172 -12.63 4.14 -7.68
CA VAL A 172 -12.87 5.58 -7.85
C VAL A 172 -12.69 6.06 -9.30
N LYS A 173 -12.22 5.18 -10.19
CA LYS A 173 -12.00 5.44 -11.63
C LYS A 173 -11.04 6.59 -11.93
N MET A 174 -10.17 6.92 -10.97
CA MET A 174 -9.09 7.91 -11.10
C MET A 174 -8.01 7.60 -10.06
N THR A 175 -6.97 8.44 -9.96
CA THR A 175 -5.97 8.31 -8.90
C THR A 175 -6.51 8.91 -7.60
N PRO A 176 -6.10 8.41 -6.42
CA PRO A 176 -6.50 9.03 -5.16
C PRO A 176 -6.09 10.51 -5.05
N PHE A 177 -4.92 10.87 -5.58
CA PHE A 177 -4.46 12.26 -5.63
C PHE A 177 -5.39 13.14 -6.44
N ASP A 178 -5.78 12.70 -7.64
CA ASP A 178 -6.67 13.46 -8.52
C ASP A 178 -8.03 13.71 -7.85
N LEU A 179 -8.57 12.69 -7.19
CA LEU A 179 -9.86 12.80 -6.49
C LEU A 179 -9.77 13.71 -5.26
N PHE A 180 -8.66 13.64 -4.53
CA PHE A 180 -8.48 14.39 -3.29
C PHE A 180 -8.16 15.88 -3.53
N PHE A 181 -7.31 16.18 -4.52
CA PHE A 181 -6.86 17.55 -4.80
C PHE A 181 -7.53 18.20 -6.02
N GLY A 182 -8.27 17.44 -6.82
CA GLY A 182 -8.88 17.93 -8.06
C GLY A 182 -7.87 18.24 -9.18
N THR A 183 -6.60 17.84 -9.04
CA THR A 183 -5.53 18.11 -10.01
C THR A 183 -4.64 16.89 -10.20
N LYS A 184 -3.94 16.81 -11.33
CA LYS A 184 -3.01 15.70 -11.62
C LYS A 184 -1.73 15.83 -10.80
N MET A 185 -1.33 14.73 -10.16
CA MET A 185 -0.02 14.65 -9.52
C MET A 185 1.09 14.79 -10.56
N LYS A 186 2.05 15.69 -10.29
CA LYS A 186 3.27 15.84 -11.10
C LYS A 186 4.40 15.09 -10.40
N SER A 187 4.82 13.94 -10.91
CA SER A 187 5.98 13.21 -10.39
C SER A 187 7.15 13.25 -11.38
N CYS A 188 8.38 13.29 -10.86
CA CYS A 188 9.63 13.39 -11.63
C CYS A 188 10.21 12.03 -12.07
N GLN A 189 9.40 10.95 -12.07
CA GLN A 189 9.72 9.55 -12.42
C GLN A 189 10.15 8.64 -11.25
N GLU A 190 9.61 7.40 -11.25
CA GLU A 190 10.36 6.13 -11.33
C GLU A 190 9.36 4.99 -11.65
N ILE A 191 9.61 4.24 -12.71
CA ILE A 191 8.67 3.28 -13.34
C ILE A 191 8.57 1.96 -12.55
N GLU A 192 9.62 1.58 -11.85
CA GLU A 192 9.76 0.25 -11.24
C GLU A 192 8.77 0.00 -10.09
N ILE A 193 8.58 0.97 -9.20
CA ILE A 193 7.74 0.79 -8.02
C ILE A 193 6.25 0.90 -8.38
N VAL A 194 5.92 1.74 -9.36
CA VAL A 194 4.59 1.77 -9.99
C VAL A 194 4.27 0.42 -10.63
N GLN A 195 5.23 -0.19 -11.33
CA GLN A 195 5.09 -1.53 -11.90
C GLN A 195 4.87 -2.59 -10.82
N LEU A 196 5.71 -2.64 -9.79
CA LEU A 196 5.58 -3.59 -8.68
C LEU A 196 4.23 -3.48 -7.96
N LEU A 197 3.71 -2.25 -7.80
CA LEU A 197 2.38 -2.01 -7.24
C LEU A 197 1.26 -2.50 -8.17
N ASN A 198 1.34 -2.18 -9.45
CA ASN A 198 0.36 -2.64 -10.44
C ASN A 198 0.34 -4.17 -10.55
N ASP A 199 1.51 -4.81 -10.52
CA ASP A 199 1.65 -6.27 -10.55
C ASP A 199 1.04 -6.91 -9.31
N GLU A 200 1.30 -6.35 -8.13
CA GLU A 200 0.74 -6.86 -6.87
C GLU A 200 -0.79 -6.69 -6.82
N ILE A 201 -1.29 -5.50 -7.21
CA ILE A 201 -2.73 -5.25 -7.32
C ILE A 201 -3.37 -6.21 -8.32
N THR A 202 -2.70 -6.48 -9.45
CA THR A 202 -3.17 -7.39 -10.49
C THR A 202 -3.18 -8.84 -10.02
N ALA A 203 -2.11 -9.30 -9.35
CA ALA A 203 -2.00 -10.65 -8.80
C ALA A 203 -3.11 -10.91 -7.76
N GLN A 204 -3.33 -9.99 -6.83
CA GLN A 204 -4.40 -10.10 -5.83
C GLN A 204 -5.81 -10.09 -6.46
N LEU A 205 -5.98 -9.42 -7.61
CA LEU A 205 -7.24 -9.46 -8.37
C LEU A 205 -7.42 -10.77 -9.13
N GLN A 206 -6.34 -11.32 -9.68
CA GLN A 206 -6.34 -12.59 -10.40
C GLN A 206 -6.67 -13.75 -9.45
N GLU A 207 -6.05 -13.78 -8.27
CA GLU A 207 -6.31 -14.78 -7.24
C GLU A 207 -7.79 -14.79 -6.78
N GLN A 208 -8.39 -13.60 -6.61
CA GLN A 208 -9.83 -13.48 -6.31
C GLN A 208 -10.74 -13.94 -7.46
N ARG A 209 -10.37 -13.65 -8.71
CA ARG A 209 -11.11 -14.10 -9.90
C ARG A 209 -10.99 -15.59 -10.11
N ASP A 210 -9.82 -16.16 -9.86
CA ASP A 210 -9.56 -17.59 -10.04
C ASP A 210 -10.33 -18.41 -9.00
N ALA A 211 -10.43 -17.92 -7.75
CA ALA A 211 -11.29 -18.54 -6.73
C ALA A 211 -12.77 -18.53 -7.14
N LEU A 212 -13.30 -17.39 -7.58
CA LEU A 212 -14.68 -17.27 -8.10
C LEU A 212 -14.92 -18.11 -9.35
N GLY A 213 -13.94 -18.16 -10.25
CA GLY A 213 -13.99 -18.93 -11.49
C GLY A 213 -13.97 -20.44 -11.22
N GLN A 214 -13.19 -20.91 -10.26
CA GLN A 214 -13.17 -22.32 -9.85
C GLN A 214 -14.50 -22.75 -9.24
N ASP A 215 -15.11 -21.93 -8.39
CA ASP A 215 -16.40 -22.26 -7.79
C ASP A 215 -17.56 -22.19 -8.80
N ALA A 216 -17.55 -21.20 -9.70
CA ALA A 216 -18.49 -21.16 -10.82
C ALA A 216 -18.33 -22.40 -11.73
N LYS A 217 -17.09 -22.80 -12.01
CA LYS A 217 -16.78 -24.00 -12.82
C LYS A 217 -17.29 -25.27 -12.16
N LYS A 218 -17.10 -25.44 -10.84
CA LYS A 218 -17.68 -26.56 -10.07
C LYS A 218 -19.20 -26.60 -10.15
N GLN A 219 -19.85 -25.44 -10.03
CA GLN A 219 -21.31 -25.35 -10.07
C GLN A 219 -21.86 -25.65 -11.47
N ILE A 220 -21.19 -25.17 -12.52
CA ILE A 220 -21.53 -25.51 -13.92
C ILE A 220 -21.37 -27.00 -14.16
N TYR A 221 -20.28 -27.63 -13.70
CA TYR A 221 -20.11 -29.09 -13.81
C TYR A 221 -21.23 -29.86 -13.12
N LYS A 222 -21.62 -29.44 -11.93
CA LYS A 222 -22.71 -30.07 -11.18
C LYS A 222 -24.05 -29.99 -11.93
N VAL A 223 -24.39 -28.80 -12.43
CA VAL A 223 -25.60 -28.59 -13.25
C VAL A 223 -25.54 -29.38 -14.56
N GLN A 224 -24.37 -29.47 -15.20
CA GLN A 224 -24.19 -30.28 -16.41
C GLN A 224 -24.40 -31.78 -16.14
N ASP A 225 -23.92 -32.28 -15.01
CA ASP A 225 -24.08 -33.69 -14.63
C ASP A 225 -25.54 -34.01 -14.26
N ASP A 226 -26.21 -33.15 -13.50
CA ASP A 226 -27.64 -33.26 -13.18
C ASP A 226 -28.51 -33.24 -14.46
N ASN A 227 -28.19 -32.35 -15.40
CA ASN A 227 -28.85 -32.30 -16.70
C ASN A 227 -28.59 -33.56 -17.53
N ARG A 228 -27.35 -34.09 -17.52
CA ARG A 228 -27.00 -35.35 -18.19
C ARG A 228 -27.76 -36.53 -17.61
N HIS A 229 -27.86 -36.63 -16.28
CA HIS A 229 -28.65 -37.66 -15.61
C HIS A 229 -30.13 -37.57 -15.99
N THR A 230 -30.71 -36.37 -15.95
CA THR A 230 -32.11 -36.14 -16.30
C THR A 230 -32.40 -36.47 -17.77
N TYR A 231 -31.50 -36.08 -18.68
CA TYR A 231 -31.61 -36.40 -20.11
C TYR A 231 -31.51 -37.92 -20.34
N ASN A 232 -30.54 -38.59 -19.72
CA ASN A 232 -30.35 -40.04 -19.86
C ASN A 232 -31.53 -40.85 -19.32
N LEU A 233 -32.16 -40.42 -18.22
CA LEU A 233 -33.36 -41.07 -17.66
C LEU A 233 -34.56 -41.03 -18.63
N ARG A 234 -34.64 -39.99 -19.46
CA ARG A 234 -35.73 -39.81 -20.46
C ARG A 234 -35.34 -40.30 -21.85
N ARG A 235 -34.09 -40.75 -22.04
CA ARG A 235 -33.58 -41.20 -23.34
C ARG A 235 -34.06 -42.61 -23.63
N ARG A 236 -34.93 -42.76 -24.64
CA ARG A 236 -35.22 -44.07 -25.24
C ARG A 236 -33.99 -44.53 -26.03
N GLN A 237 -33.68 -45.83 -25.98
CA GLN A 237 -32.63 -46.40 -26.83
C GLN A 237 -32.94 -46.08 -28.30
N ALA A 238 -31.93 -45.63 -29.04
CA ALA A 238 -32.08 -45.37 -30.47
C ALA A 238 -32.48 -46.68 -31.16
N HIS A 239 -33.50 -46.60 -32.02
CA HIS A 239 -33.92 -47.76 -32.79
C HIS A 239 -32.79 -48.14 -33.76
N LYS A 240 -32.33 -49.39 -33.69
CA LYS A 240 -31.30 -49.90 -34.59
C LYS A 240 -31.98 -50.41 -35.85
N TYR A 241 -31.80 -49.68 -36.95
CA TYR A 241 -32.31 -50.10 -38.26
C TYR A 241 -31.41 -51.16 -38.87
N GLN A 242 -32.01 -52.11 -39.58
CA GLN A 242 -31.30 -53.08 -40.41
C GLN A 242 -31.34 -52.68 -41.88
N LEU A 243 -30.43 -53.25 -42.67
CA LEU A 243 -30.40 -53.05 -44.11
C LEU A 243 -31.75 -53.51 -44.69
N HIS A 244 -32.45 -52.61 -45.39
CA HIS A 244 -33.81 -52.76 -45.97
C HIS A 244 -35.00 -52.32 -45.10
N ASP A 245 -34.78 -51.71 -43.93
CA ASP A 245 -35.86 -51.05 -43.19
C ASP A 245 -36.35 -49.79 -43.91
N LEU A 246 -37.67 -49.64 -44.06
CA LEU A 246 -38.29 -48.43 -44.58
C LEU A 246 -38.47 -47.40 -43.46
N VAL A 247 -37.83 -46.24 -43.60
CA VAL A 247 -37.94 -45.13 -42.65
C VAL A 247 -38.58 -43.91 -43.29
N ALA A 248 -39.57 -43.33 -42.61
CA ALA A 248 -40.17 -42.07 -43.03
C ALA A 248 -39.29 -40.91 -42.56
N ILE A 249 -38.68 -40.20 -43.51
CA ILE A 249 -37.86 -39.01 -43.25
C ILE A 249 -38.67 -37.79 -43.65
N ASN A 250 -38.80 -36.81 -42.77
CA ASN A 250 -39.50 -35.57 -43.06
C ASN A 250 -38.62 -34.69 -43.98
N ALA A 251 -39.15 -34.24 -45.11
CA ALA A 251 -38.38 -33.57 -46.16
C ALA A 251 -37.62 -32.30 -45.69
N LEU A 252 -38.04 -31.69 -44.57
CA LEU A 252 -37.38 -30.53 -43.97
C LEU A 252 -35.98 -30.81 -43.38
N SER A 253 -35.63 -32.07 -43.06
CA SER A 253 -34.35 -32.41 -42.44
C SER A 253 -33.24 -32.79 -43.43
N LEU A 254 -33.52 -32.80 -44.73
CA LEU A 254 -32.54 -33.16 -45.78
C LEU A 254 -31.79 -31.96 -46.37
N VAL A 255 -32.18 -30.72 -46.03
CA VAL A 255 -31.63 -29.50 -46.63
C VAL A 255 -30.38 -28.97 -45.91
N GLN A 256 -29.89 -29.64 -44.86
CA GLN A 256 -28.71 -29.20 -44.09
C GLN A 256 -27.59 -30.24 -44.01
N ALA A 257 -27.39 -31.05 -45.05
CA ALA A 257 -26.21 -31.89 -45.19
C ALA A 257 -25.40 -31.51 -46.42
#